data_AF-A0A754CCF4-F1
#
_entry.id   AF-A0A754CCF4-F1
#
_cell.length_a   1.000
_cell.length_b   1.000
_cell.length_c   1.000
_cell.angle_alpha   90.00
_cell.angle_beta   90.00
_cell.angle_gamma   90.00
#
_symmetry.space_group_name_H-M   'P 1'
#
loop_
_entity.id
_entity.type
_entity.pdbx_description
1 polymer ?
#
loop_
_entity_poly.entity_id
_entity_poly.type
_entity_poly.pdbx_seq_one_letter_code
_entity_poly.pdbx_strand_id
1 'polypeptide(L)'
;MLEQMGIAAKAASYKLALLSSGEKNRVLEKIADELEAQMESILSANVQDVEQARANGLSEAMLDRLALTPARLKAIADDVRQVCNLADPVGQVIDGGLLDSGLRLERRRVPLGVVGVIYEARPNVTVDVASLCLKTGNAVILRGGKETYRTNAATVR
;
A
#
# COMPACT_ATOMS: atom_id res chain seq x y z
N MET A 1 5.61 -3.61 21.21
CA MET A 1 4.70 -3.25 20.09
C MET A 1 5.42 -3.19 18.74
N LEU A 2 6.39 -2.29 18.53
CA LEU A 2 7.09 -2.16 17.24
C LEU A 2 7.88 -3.42 16.83
N GLU A 3 8.63 -4.03 17.74
CA GLU A 3 9.37 -5.27 17.46
C GLU A 3 8.44 -6.41 17.05
N GLN A 4 7.33 -6.59 17.76
CA GLN A 4 6.32 -7.61 17.42
C GLN A 4 5.71 -7.38 16.04
N MET A 5 5.45 -6.12 15.68
CA MET A 5 4.98 -5.76 14.33
C MET A 5 6.05 -6.05 13.27
N GLY A 6 7.32 -5.80 13.56
CA GLY A 6 8.44 -6.19 12.68
C GLY A 6 8.55 -7.71 12.49
N ILE A 7 8.41 -8.49 13.56
CA ILE A 7 8.39 -9.95 13.52
C ILE A 7 7.22 -10.45 12.67
N ALA A 8 6.02 -9.89 12.89
CA ALA A 8 4.83 -10.25 12.12
C ALA A 8 4.98 -9.89 10.63
N ALA A 9 5.50 -8.71 10.32
CA ALA A 9 5.74 -8.28 8.95
C ALA A 9 6.78 -9.17 8.25
N LYS A 10 7.85 -9.56 8.94
CA LYS A 10 8.85 -10.51 8.42
C LYS A 10 8.26 -11.89 8.18
N ALA A 11 7.38 -12.38 9.05
CA ALA A 11 6.69 -13.64 8.82
C ALA A 11 5.73 -13.55 7.62
N ALA A 12 5.05 -12.42 7.45
CA ALA A 12 4.16 -12.16 6.32
C ALA A 12 4.92 -12.02 4.99
N SER A 13 6.11 -11.41 4.97
CA SER A 13 6.87 -11.20 3.74
C SER A 13 7.24 -12.50 3.04
N TYR A 14 7.55 -13.57 3.79
CA TYR A 14 7.78 -14.89 3.21
C TYR A 14 6.55 -15.45 2.49
N LYS A 15 5.35 -15.24 3.05
CA LYS A 15 4.10 -15.67 2.41
C LYS A 15 3.80 -14.84 1.17
N LEU A 16 3.96 -13.52 1.26
CA LEU A 16 3.70 -12.60 0.16
C LEU A 16 4.65 -12.83 -1.03
N ALA A 17 5.91 -13.18 -0.77
CA ALA A 17 6.90 -13.49 -1.80
C ALA A 17 6.56 -14.75 -2.62
N LEU A 18 5.71 -15.64 -2.10
CA LEU A 18 5.29 -16.88 -2.75
C LEU A 18 3.97 -16.74 -3.53
N LEU A 19 3.25 -15.62 -3.37
CA LEU A 19 1.99 -15.41 -4.09
C LEU A 19 2.25 -15.26 -5.58
N SER A 20 1.38 -15.89 -6.37
CA SER A 20 1.31 -15.67 -7.81
C SER A 20 0.80 -14.25 -8.13
N SER A 21 1.12 -13.74 -9.32
CA SER A 21 0.61 -12.44 -9.78
C SER A 21 -0.92 -12.40 -9.81
N GLY A 22 -1.58 -13.54 -10.10
CA GLY A 22 -3.03 -13.65 -10.09
C GLY A 22 -3.62 -13.50 -8.68
N GLU A 23 -3.00 -14.10 -7.65
CA GLU A 23 -3.43 -13.94 -6.26
C GLU A 23 -3.24 -12.51 -5.78
N LYS A 24 -2.07 -11.90 -6.05
CA LYS A 24 -1.82 -10.49 -5.72
C LYS A 24 -2.86 -9.57 -6.35
N ASN A 25 -3.15 -9.76 -7.64
CA ASN A 25 -4.12 -8.96 -8.37
C ASN A 25 -5.54 -9.14 -7.81
N ARG A 26 -5.97 -10.36 -7.44
CA ARG A 26 -7.29 -10.56 -6.82
C ARG A 26 -7.44 -9.80 -5.50
N VAL A 27 -6.38 -9.77 -4.69
CA VAL A 27 -6.41 -8.99 -3.44
C VAL A 27 -6.46 -7.50 -3.71
N LEU A 28 -5.71 -6.99 -4.69
CA LEU A 28 -5.76 -5.59 -5.10
C LEU A 28 -7.13 -5.17 -5.62
N GLU A 29 -7.77 -5.97 -6.48
CA GLU A 29 -9.15 -5.72 -6.93
C GLU A 29 -10.12 -5.66 -5.75
N LYS A 30 -9.98 -6.60 -4.81
CA LYS A 30 -10.82 -6.60 -3.60
C LYS A 30 -10.60 -5.36 -2.73
N ILE A 31 -9.36 -4.88 -2.61
CA ILE A 31 -9.07 -3.61 -1.91
C ILE A 31 -9.80 -2.45 -2.60
N ALA A 32 -9.72 -2.37 -3.94
CA ALA A 32 -10.41 -1.32 -4.69
C ALA A 32 -11.95 -1.36 -4.48
N ASP A 33 -12.53 -2.56 -4.52
CA ASP A 33 -13.97 -2.74 -4.31
C ASP A 33 -14.41 -2.36 -2.89
N GLU A 34 -13.62 -2.75 -1.87
CA GLU A 34 -13.92 -2.41 -0.47
C GLU A 34 -13.78 -0.90 -0.19
N LEU A 35 -12.82 -0.21 -0.84
CA LEU A 35 -12.70 1.26 -0.72
C LEU A 35 -13.96 1.97 -1.23
N GLU A 36 -14.55 1.47 -2.31
CA GLU A 36 -15.80 2.02 -2.84
C GLU A 36 -17.01 1.63 -1.97
N ALA A 37 -17.06 0.38 -1.49
CA ALA A 37 -18.13 -0.09 -0.62
C ALA A 37 -18.15 0.63 0.74
N GLN A 38 -16.99 0.99 1.28
CA GLN A 38 -16.83 1.69 2.57
C GLN A 38 -16.74 3.21 2.42
N MET A 39 -17.05 3.77 1.24
CA MET A 39 -16.87 5.19 0.92
C MET A 39 -17.48 6.13 1.97
N GLU A 40 -18.72 5.88 2.38
CA GLU A 40 -19.40 6.73 3.36
C GLU A 40 -18.68 6.74 4.71
N SER A 41 -18.23 5.57 5.19
CA SER A 41 -17.50 5.45 6.45
C SER A 41 -16.14 6.16 6.40
N ILE A 42 -15.41 6.02 5.29
CA ILE A 42 -14.09 6.65 5.10
C ILE A 42 -14.24 8.17 5.02
N LEU A 43 -15.20 8.67 4.25
CA LEU A 43 -15.44 10.11 4.10
C LEU A 43 -15.92 10.73 5.42
N SER A 44 -16.79 10.05 6.18
CA SER A 44 -17.21 10.52 7.50
C SER A 44 -16.03 10.62 8.48
N ALA A 45 -15.13 9.64 8.48
CA ALA A 45 -13.92 9.68 9.28
C ALA A 45 -12.97 10.82 8.86
N ASN A 46 -12.86 11.07 7.55
CA ASN A 46 -12.02 12.14 7.01
C ASN A 46 -12.51 13.54 7.39
N VAL A 47 -13.83 13.77 7.40
CA VAL A 47 -14.40 15.05 7.85
C VAL A 47 -13.94 15.38 9.28
N GLN A 48 -13.99 14.41 10.19
CA GLN A 48 -13.56 14.59 11.58
C GLN A 48 -12.06 14.88 11.71
N ASP A 49 -11.25 14.27 10.85
CA ASP A 49 -9.81 14.53 10.79
C ASP A 49 -9.51 15.94 10.25
N VAL A 50 -10.20 16.37 9.20
CA VAL A 50 -10.07 17.71 8.61
C VAL A 50 -10.51 18.80 9.60
N GLU A 51 -11.63 18.60 10.31
CA GLU A 51 -12.10 19.53 11.34
C GLU A 51 -11.10 19.65 12.49
N GLN A 52 -10.59 18.52 12.99
CA GLN A 52 -9.58 18.51 14.04
C GLN A 52 -8.28 19.16 13.60
N ALA A 53 -7.83 18.90 12.37
CA ALA A 53 -6.65 19.51 11.79
C ALA A 53 -6.81 21.03 11.67
N ARG A 54 -7.97 21.50 11.23
CA ARG A 54 -8.30 22.93 11.14
C ARG A 54 -8.26 23.59 12.52
N ALA A 55 -8.86 22.96 13.54
CA ALA A 55 -8.82 23.45 14.91
C ALA A 55 -7.39 23.49 15.50
N ASN A 56 -6.52 22.58 15.05
CA ASN A 56 -5.12 22.53 15.44
C ASN A 56 -4.22 23.49 14.65
N GLY A 57 -4.78 24.33 13.78
CA GLY A 57 -4.03 25.35 13.04
C GLY A 57 -3.24 24.85 11.84
N LEU A 58 -3.63 23.71 11.23
CA LEU A 58 -3.03 23.30 9.95
C LEU A 58 -3.31 24.36 8.87
N SER A 59 -2.34 24.58 7.99
CA SER A 59 -2.50 25.51 6.86
C SER A 59 -3.53 24.98 5.87
N GLU A 60 -4.19 25.89 5.13
CA GLU A 60 -5.18 25.52 4.10
C GLU A 60 -4.59 24.57 3.04
N ALA A 61 -3.32 24.73 2.69
CA ALA A 61 -2.63 23.81 1.76
C ALA A 61 -2.48 22.38 2.32
N MET A 62 -2.35 22.23 3.64
CA MET A 62 -2.30 20.92 4.29
C MET A 62 -3.69 20.32 4.48
N LEU A 63 -4.70 21.17 4.75
CA LEU A 63 -6.11 20.74 4.80
C LEU A 63 -6.58 20.23 3.43
N ASP A 64 -6.20 20.90 2.33
CA ASP A 64 -6.50 20.41 0.98
C ASP A 64 -5.86 19.04 0.71
N ARG A 65 -4.62 18.80 1.16
CA ARG A 65 -3.97 17.49 1.03
C ARG A 65 -4.61 16.40 1.88
N LEU A 66 -5.18 16.77 3.03
CA LEU A 66 -5.85 15.86 3.96
C LEU A 66 -7.27 15.50 3.50
N ALA A 67 -7.97 16.43 2.83
CA ALA A 67 -9.37 16.26 2.49
C ALA A 67 -9.59 15.18 1.43
N LEU A 68 -10.53 14.28 1.69
CA LEU A 68 -11.08 13.33 0.74
C LEU A 68 -12.45 13.79 0.26
N THR A 69 -12.70 13.52 -1.01
CA THR A 69 -14.01 13.69 -1.65
C THR A 69 -14.39 12.35 -2.29
N PRO A 70 -15.67 12.12 -2.63
CA PRO A 70 -16.06 10.91 -3.37
C PRO A 70 -15.21 10.69 -4.62
N ALA A 71 -14.92 11.76 -5.37
CA ALA A 71 -14.08 11.70 -6.56
C ALA A 71 -12.63 11.31 -6.24
N ARG A 72 -12.04 11.87 -5.17
CA ARG A 72 -10.66 11.50 -4.74
C ARG A 72 -10.60 10.05 -4.25
N LEU A 73 -11.61 9.58 -3.52
CA LEU A 73 -11.62 8.19 -3.04
C LEU A 73 -11.83 7.20 -4.21
N LYS A 74 -12.70 7.54 -5.16
CA LYS A 74 -12.85 6.76 -6.40
C LYS A 74 -11.55 6.69 -7.18
N ALA A 75 -10.83 7.81 -7.31
CA ALA A 75 -9.54 7.85 -7.96
C ALA A 75 -8.51 6.94 -7.26
N ILE A 76 -8.48 6.91 -5.93
CA ILE A 76 -7.60 5.99 -5.17
C ILE A 76 -7.93 4.52 -5.49
N ALA A 77 -9.22 4.16 -5.54
CA ALA A 77 -9.64 2.81 -5.91
C ALA A 77 -9.24 2.47 -7.37
N ASP A 78 -9.38 3.42 -8.29
CA ASP A 78 -8.96 3.25 -9.68
C ASP A 78 -7.44 3.12 -9.83
N ASP A 79 -6.66 3.85 -9.03
CA ASP A 79 -5.21 3.73 -8.99
C ASP A 79 -4.78 2.33 -8.51
N VAL A 80 -5.50 1.74 -7.55
CA VAL A 80 -5.29 0.33 -7.13
C VAL A 80 -5.52 -0.62 -8.31
N ARG A 81 -6.60 -0.43 -9.08
CA ARG A 81 -6.88 -1.23 -10.29
C ARG A 81 -5.83 -1.01 -11.38
N GLN A 82 -5.28 0.20 -11.50
CA GLN A 82 -4.15 0.44 -12.41
C GLN A 82 -2.91 -0.37 -11.98
N VAL A 83 -2.64 -0.48 -10.68
CA VAL A 83 -1.55 -1.32 -10.17
C VAL A 83 -1.74 -2.81 -10.52
N CYS A 84 -2.98 -3.32 -10.57
CA CYS A 84 -3.27 -4.69 -11.05
C CYS A 84 -2.73 -4.93 -12.46
N ASN A 85 -2.85 -3.92 -13.34
CA ASN A 85 -2.47 -3.99 -14.75
C ASN A 85 -0.95 -3.87 -14.99
N LEU A 86 -0.18 -3.46 -13.99
CA LEU A 86 1.27 -3.42 -14.09
C LEU A 86 1.86 -4.84 -14.20
N ALA A 87 2.94 -4.97 -14.96
CA ALA A 87 3.70 -6.22 -15.01
C ALA A 87 4.26 -6.55 -13.62
N ASP A 88 4.16 -7.81 -13.20
CA ASP A 88 4.78 -8.26 -11.96
C ASP A 88 6.30 -8.36 -12.15
N PRO A 89 7.11 -7.59 -11.40
CA PRO A 89 8.57 -7.64 -11.53
C PRO A 89 9.17 -8.88 -10.84
N VAL A 90 8.45 -9.54 -9.94
CA VAL A 90 8.98 -10.62 -9.11
C VAL A 90 9.19 -11.88 -9.95
N GLY A 91 10.37 -12.50 -9.81
CA GLY A 91 10.73 -13.73 -10.52
C GLY A 91 11.31 -13.51 -11.92
N GLN A 92 11.31 -12.27 -12.43
CA GLN A 92 11.92 -11.96 -13.73
C GLN A 92 13.42 -12.24 -13.71
N VAL A 93 13.89 -13.01 -14.69
CA VAL A 93 15.32 -13.23 -14.95
C VAL A 93 15.89 -11.97 -15.60
N ILE A 94 16.94 -11.41 -14.99
CA ILE A 94 17.63 -10.22 -15.46
C ILE A 94 18.71 -10.62 -16.47
N ASP A 95 19.55 -11.57 -16.07
CA ASP A 95 20.61 -12.16 -16.87
C ASP A 95 21.03 -13.51 -16.29
N GLY A 96 21.91 -14.20 -17.01
CA GLY A 96 22.34 -15.54 -16.67
C GLY A 96 22.93 -16.27 -17.86
N GLY A 97 23.37 -17.50 -17.65
CA GLY A 97 23.96 -18.33 -18.68
C GLY A 97 24.41 -19.68 -18.17
N LEU A 98 24.86 -20.52 -19.10
CA LEU A 98 25.56 -21.77 -18.81
C LEU A 98 27.05 -21.47 -18.72
N LEU A 99 27.68 -21.86 -17.61
CA LEU A 99 29.13 -21.78 -17.44
C LEU A 99 29.80 -22.96 -18.13
N ASP A 100 31.10 -22.85 -18.42
CA ASP A 100 31.89 -23.94 -19.02
C ASP A 100 31.90 -25.23 -18.17
N SER A 101 31.65 -25.09 -16.87
CA SER A 101 31.47 -26.21 -15.93
C SER A 101 30.13 -26.94 -16.08
N GLY A 102 29.20 -26.45 -16.91
CA GLY A 102 27.83 -26.95 -17.03
C GLY A 102 26.85 -26.41 -15.99
N LEU A 103 27.29 -25.52 -15.08
CA LEU A 103 26.41 -24.87 -14.11
C LEU A 103 25.56 -23.78 -14.76
N ARG A 104 24.26 -23.75 -14.43
CA ARG A 104 23.35 -22.68 -14.84
C ARG A 104 23.31 -21.58 -13.78
N LEU A 105 23.70 -20.37 -14.17
CA LEU A 105 23.61 -19.18 -13.33
C LEU A 105 22.47 -18.29 -13.81
N GLU A 106 21.63 -17.80 -12.91
CA GLU A 106 20.57 -16.83 -13.21
C GLU A 106 20.48 -15.78 -12.11
N ARG A 107 20.38 -14.52 -12.50
CA ARG A 107 20.04 -13.42 -11.60
C ARG A 107 18.56 -13.11 -11.75
N ARG A 108 17.82 -13.14 -10.65
CA ARG A 108 16.36 -12.94 -10.64
C ARG A 108 15.96 -11.77 -9.73
N ARG A 109 14.90 -11.07 -10.11
CA ARG A 109 14.25 -10.07 -9.25
C ARG A 109 13.48 -10.75 -8.13
N VAL A 110 13.68 -10.29 -6.90
CA VAL A 110 12.99 -10.77 -5.71
C VAL A 110 12.46 -9.59 -4.90
N PRO A 111 11.42 -9.77 -4.07
CA PRO A 111 10.96 -8.73 -3.16
C PRO A 111 12.08 -8.33 -2.19
N LEU A 112 12.02 -7.08 -1.70
CA LEU A 112 12.94 -6.59 -0.66
C LEU A 112 12.67 -7.27 0.69
N GLY A 113 11.40 -7.60 0.96
CA GLY A 113 10.96 -8.25 2.19
C GLY A 113 9.95 -7.38 2.93
N VAL A 114 10.44 -6.51 3.82
CA VAL A 114 9.60 -5.61 4.63
C VAL A 114 9.95 -4.16 4.32
N VAL A 115 8.94 -3.35 4.03
CA VAL A 115 9.06 -1.91 3.79
C VAL A 115 8.41 -1.15 4.93
N GLY A 116 9.15 -0.26 5.59
CA GLY A 116 8.61 0.68 6.57
C GLY A 116 8.35 2.02 5.90
N VAL A 117 7.12 2.55 5.99
CA VAL A 117 6.76 3.84 5.38
C VAL A 117 6.18 4.77 6.41
N ILE A 118 6.75 5.97 6.48
CA ILE A 118 6.33 7.06 7.35
C ILE A 118 5.86 8.20 6.45
N TYR A 119 4.65 8.69 6.66
CA TYR A 119 4.05 9.73 5.83
C TYR A 119 3.11 10.63 6.63
N GLU A 120 2.82 11.82 6.11
CA GLU A 120 2.02 12.84 6.79
C GLU A 120 0.95 13.42 5.87
N ALA A 121 -0.21 13.75 6.46
CA ALA A 121 -1.30 14.56 5.88
C ALA A 121 -1.73 14.19 4.44
N ARG A 122 -1.65 12.91 4.07
CA ARG A 122 -2.07 12.39 2.77
C ARG A 122 -2.74 11.03 2.94
N PRO A 123 -4.07 10.96 3.04
CA PRO A 123 -4.77 9.71 3.31
C PRO A 123 -4.68 8.69 2.15
N ASN A 124 -4.43 9.15 0.91
CA ASN A 124 -4.23 8.26 -0.25
C ASN A 124 -2.96 7.40 -0.12
N VAL A 125 -1.91 7.93 0.51
CA VAL A 125 -0.59 7.26 0.59
C VAL A 125 -0.70 5.88 1.27
N THR A 126 -1.61 5.72 2.22
CA THR A 126 -1.92 4.45 2.88
C THR A 126 -2.21 3.34 1.87
N VAL A 127 -3.09 3.63 0.91
CA VAL A 127 -3.56 2.66 -0.09
C VAL A 127 -2.53 2.50 -1.19
N ASP A 128 -1.96 3.59 -1.69
CA ASP A 128 -1.00 3.57 -2.80
C ASP A 128 0.22 2.70 -2.45
N VAL A 129 0.77 2.92 -1.25
CA VAL A 129 1.94 2.18 -0.76
C VAL A 129 1.59 0.73 -0.49
N ALA A 130 0.45 0.45 0.14
CA ALA A 130 0.00 -0.91 0.40
C ALA A 130 -0.16 -1.71 -0.91
N SER A 131 -0.76 -1.08 -1.92
CA SER A 131 -1.01 -1.67 -3.23
C SER A 131 0.28 -2.00 -3.97
N LEU A 132 1.23 -1.06 -4.01
CA LEU A 132 2.54 -1.28 -4.64
C LEU A 132 3.37 -2.34 -3.90
N CYS A 133 3.36 -2.32 -2.56
CA CYS A 133 4.07 -3.32 -1.76
C CYS A 133 3.49 -4.72 -2.01
N LEU A 134 2.16 -4.85 -2.01
CA LEU A 134 1.49 -6.11 -2.27
C LEU A 134 1.78 -6.63 -3.68
N LYS A 135 1.69 -5.76 -4.71
CA LYS A 135 2.03 -6.10 -6.10
C LYS A 135 3.45 -6.63 -6.24
N THR A 136 4.39 -6.04 -5.51
CA THR A 136 5.81 -6.39 -5.54
C THR A 136 6.20 -7.46 -4.51
N GLY A 137 5.24 -8.09 -3.83
CA GLY A 137 5.48 -9.20 -2.90
C GLY A 137 6.15 -8.79 -1.58
N ASN A 138 6.04 -7.53 -1.18
CA ASN A 138 6.59 -6.99 0.05
C ASN A 138 5.52 -6.86 1.13
N ALA A 139 5.89 -7.17 2.38
CA ALA A 139 5.12 -6.73 3.54
C ALA A 139 5.37 -5.24 3.79
N VAL A 140 4.39 -4.53 4.34
CA VAL A 140 4.51 -3.12 4.65
C VAL A 140 4.11 -2.81 6.09
N ILE A 141 4.85 -1.92 6.73
CA ILE A 141 4.48 -1.29 8.00
C ILE A 141 4.24 0.20 7.70
N LEU A 142 3.00 0.65 7.90
CA LEU A 142 2.56 2.01 7.63
C LEU A 142 2.49 2.82 8.93
N ARG A 143 3.13 3.98 8.94
CA ARG A 143 3.04 4.95 10.04
C ARG A 143 2.59 6.31 9.49
N GLY A 144 1.28 6.54 9.53
CA GLY A 144 0.68 7.81 9.15
C GLY A 144 0.78 8.88 10.26
N GLY A 145 0.62 10.14 9.86
CA GLY A 145 0.52 11.29 10.75
C GLY A 145 -0.76 11.28 11.58
N LYS A 146 -0.73 11.98 12.73
CA LYS A 146 -1.87 12.09 13.66
C LYS A 146 -3.10 12.72 13.02
N GLU A 147 -2.88 13.54 11.99
CA GLU A 147 -3.89 14.27 11.23
C GLU A 147 -4.75 13.32 10.38
N THR A 148 -4.27 12.12 10.08
CA THR A 148 -4.96 11.11 9.24
C THR A 148 -5.48 9.92 10.04
N TYR A 149 -5.49 10.01 11.38
CA TYR A 149 -5.70 8.85 12.25
C TYR A 149 -7.03 8.14 11.99
N ARG A 150 -8.15 8.86 11.97
CA ARG A 150 -9.47 8.25 11.80
C ARG A 150 -9.66 7.77 10.37
N THR A 151 -9.20 8.55 9.40
CA THR A 151 -9.24 8.20 7.98
C THR A 151 -8.50 6.89 7.73
N ASN A 152 -7.25 6.78 8.19
CA ASN A 152 -6.46 5.56 8.01
C ASN A 152 -7.09 4.36 8.72
N ALA A 153 -7.62 4.55 9.93
CA ALA A 153 -8.29 3.48 10.67
C ALA A 153 -9.55 2.99 9.95
N ALA A 154 -10.32 3.88 9.33
CA ALA A 154 -11.48 3.51 8.52
C ALA A 154 -11.09 2.79 7.22
N THR A 155 -9.96 3.18 6.61
CA THR A 155 -9.46 2.59 5.36
C THR A 155 -8.91 1.17 5.52
N VAL A 156 -8.34 0.81 6.68
CA VAL A 156 -7.66 -0.48 6.90
C VAL A 156 -8.50 -1.49 7.69
N ARG A 157 -9.81 -1.27 7.79
CA ARG A 157 -10.72 -2.06 8.62
C ARG A 157 -11.11 -3.39 7.98
#